data_AF-A0A9D5II74-F1
#
_entry.id   AF-A0A9D5II74-F1
#
_cell.length_a   1.000
_cell.length_b   1.000
_cell.length_c   1.000
_cell.angle_alpha   90.00
_cell.angle_beta   90.00
_cell.angle_gamma   90.00
#
_symmetry.space_group_name_H-M   'P 1'
#
loop_
_entity.id
_entity.type
_entity.pdbx_description
1 polymer ?
#
loop_
_entity_poly.entity_id
_entity_poly.type
_entity_poly.pdbx_seq_one_letter_code
_entity_poly.pdbx_strand_id
1 'polypeptide(L)'
;MILAGLPDVFARTNCLGVIAMLRTSLVLVLLTATAATAEKPGPFYPPLPKAITSFGAIESDGFIYVYGGHAGKAHGYSSDTSLGTFLRLPTGGGTKWEELPGGPGLIGLNLAATGGKVYRVGGMEAKNKASEKSDLNSTAEVAVYDPKVGKWSPGVPLPAGRSSHDVVAVGSKLVVVGGWQMRSNDKSLWSDTAYVLDTTDKEPKWESIPQPFKRRALTAAVLGTKVYVIGGMTDANEMVRKVSVLDVATGKWTDGPEFPGTDRLGFSPAATNVGGKLVLNTSDKNVFVLNEKGTAWEKVGTTAESRYVHRLVPGEKDVVVAIAGGTPQGSHATVEVVKLDGDKSAPPAPATPGAQKLCPVMTTDEIDPKESKSVLYKGVKIYLCCDQCVGKFNRDPVAYLDAKIIPGLAGIELPKRDIEQMYCPVLKDRKVSSKDPFTMYKGVKVYFYNDLSRQRFEKEPERYADPAILPQLPKK
;
A
#
# COMPACT_ATOMS: atom_id res chain seq x y z
N MET A 1 76.69 -12.91 34.95
CA MET A 1 75.34 -12.94 35.57
C MET A 1 74.55 -14.00 34.82
N ILE A 2 74.52 -15.25 35.33
CA ILE A 2 73.59 -15.72 36.39
C ILE A 2 72.23 -16.00 35.74
N LEU A 3 72.01 -17.25 35.31
CA LEU A 3 71.36 -18.37 36.03
C LEU A 3 69.86 -18.39 35.66
N ALA A 4 69.36 -19.34 34.88
CA ALA A 4 69.21 -20.79 35.12
C ALA A 4 67.83 -21.15 35.65
N GLY A 5 67.34 -22.30 35.19
CA GLY A 5 66.31 -23.11 35.87
C GLY A 5 65.14 -23.47 34.97
N LEU A 6 64.73 -24.72 34.76
CA LEU A 6 65.24 -26.11 34.90
C LEU A 6 64.04 -26.99 34.44
N PRO A 7 64.25 -28.25 34.01
CA PRO A 7 63.24 -29.13 33.40
C PRO A 7 62.78 -30.28 34.34
N ASP A 8 62.15 -31.29 33.73
CA ASP A 8 61.89 -32.69 34.17
C ASP A 8 60.53 -33.01 34.84
N VAL A 9 59.65 -33.82 34.21
CA VAL A 9 59.63 -35.30 34.01
C VAL A 9 59.15 -36.07 35.25
N PHE A 10 58.04 -36.79 35.11
CA PHE A 10 57.62 -38.06 35.76
C PHE A 10 56.24 -38.42 35.15
N ALA A 11 55.80 -39.64 34.87
CA ALA A 11 56.30 -41.00 35.02
C ALA A 11 55.46 -41.94 34.11
N ARG A 12 56.09 -43.05 33.67
CA ARG A 12 55.61 -44.45 33.49
C ARG A 12 54.07 -44.69 33.45
N THR A 13 53.51 -45.58 32.62
CA THR A 13 53.77 -47.04 32.56
C THR A 13 52.94 -47.71 31.44
N ASN A 14 53.53 -48.71 30.77
CA ASN A 14 53.01 -49.91 30.06
C ASN A 14 51.52 -50.04 29.67
N CYS A 15 51.24 -50.47 28.43
CA CYS A 15 51.00 -51.90 28.11
C CYS A 15 50.82 -52.18 26.60
N LEU A 16 51.22 -53.40 26.20
CA LEU A 16 51.24 -53.98 24.85
C LEU A 16 49.85 -54.14 24.19
N GLY A 17 49.80 -54.20 22.85
CA GLY A 17 48.60 -54.68 22.12
C GLY A 17 48.56 -54.59 20.59
N VAL A 18 49.56 -55.16 19.91
CA VAL A 18 49.58 -55.81 18.57
C VAL A 18 48.30 -55.78 17.66
N ILE A 19 48.48 -55.20 16.45
CA ILE A 19 47.99 -55.56 15.08
C ILE A 19 46.48 -55.51 14.74
N ALA A 20 46.12 -54.63 13.78
CA ALA A 20 45.43 -54.97 12.52
C ALA A 20 45.31 -53.73 11.59
N MET A 21 45.87 -53.81 10.37
CA MET A 21 45.67 -52.81 9.32
C MET A 21 44.23 -52.89 8.77
N LEU A 22 43.42 -51.86 8.99
CA LEU A 22 42.26 -51.56 8.16
C LEU A 22 42.51 -50.24 7.41
N ARG A 23 42.62 -50.32 6.08
CA ARG A 23 42.58 -49.14 5.20
C ARG A 23 41.14 -48.63 5.12
N THR A 24 40.75 -47.74 6.02
CA THR A 24 39.54 -46.94 5.85
C THR A 24 39.84 -45.80 4.87
N SER A 25 39.28 -45.89 3.67
CA SER A 25 39.24 -44.77 2.73
C SER A 25 38.31 -43.71 3.33
N LEU A 26 38.90 -42.64 3.88
CA LEU A 26 38.16 -41.49 4.37
C LEU A 26 37.66 -40.70 3.15
N VAL A 27 36.43 -40.94 2.72
CA VAL A 27 35.74 -40.08 1.76
C VAL A 27 35.48 -38.75 2.47
N LEU A 28 36.30 -37.76 2.20
CA LEU A 28 36.08 -36.38 2.63
C LEU A 28 34.89 -35.83 1.84
N VAL A 29 33.69 -35.96 2.38
CA VAL A 29 32.51 -35.25 1.88
C VAL A 29 32.71 -33.78 2.21
N LEU A 30 33.16 -33.00 1.24
CA LEU A 30 33.09 -31.54 1.25
C LEU A 30 31.60 -31.15 1.25
N LEU A 31 31.01 -31.05 2.44
CA LEU A 31 29.78 -30.30 2.63
C LEU A 31 30.10 -28.84 2.35
N THR A 32 29.84 -28.38 1.13
CA THR A 32 29.66 -26.96 0.86
C THR A 32 28.41 -26.53 1.62
N ALA A 33 28.59 -26.06 2.85
CA ALA A 33 27.57 -25.30 3.54
C ALA A 33 27.37 -24.03 2.70
N THR A 34 26.33 -24.01 1.87
CA THR A 34 25.74 -22.75 1.45
C THR A 34 25.25 -22.10 2.73
N ALA A 35 26.04 -21.19 3.28
CA ALA A 35 25.56 -20.25 4.26
C ALA A 35 24.40 -19.52 3.58
N ALA A 36 23.17 -19.91 3.90
CA ALA A 36 22.02 -19.08 3.64
C ALA A 36 22.34 -17.78 4.37
N THR A 37 22.72 -16.75 3.62
CA THR A 37 22.84 -15.40 4.16
C THR A 37 21.47 -15.07 4.71
N ALA A 38 21.33 -15.09 6.03
CA ALA A 38 20.14 -14.58 6.68
C ALA A 38 19.91 -13.17 6.11
N GLU A 39 18.79 -12.99 5.42
CA GLU A 39 18.42 -11.72 4.82
C GLU A 39 18.41 -10.70 5.96
N LYS A 40 19.28 -9.69 5.88
CA LYS A 40 19.36 -8.64 6.90
C LYS A 40 17.95 -8.04 7.04
N PRO A 41 17.42 -7.86 8.26
CA PRO A 41 16.13 -7.20 8.44
C PRO A 41 16.14 -5.88 7.67
N GLY A 42 15.07 -5.61 6.92
CA GLY A 42 14.93 -4.37 6.15
C GLY A 42 15.06 -3.13 7.04
N PRO A 43 15.24 -1.94 6.44
CA PRO A 43 15.45 -0.71 7.19
C PRO A 43 14.30 -0.46 8.17
N PHE A 44 14.63 -0.22 9.44
CA PHE A 44 13.67 0.18 10.46
C PHE A 44 13.47 1.70 10.43
N TYR A 45 12.22 2.14 10.57
CA TYR A 45 11.84 3.54 10.62
C TYR A 45 11.00 3.82 11.88
N PRO A 46 11.47 4.66 12.81
CA PRO A 46 10.65 5.07 13.94
C PRO A 46 9.47 5.92 13.47
N PRO A 47 8.33 5.90 14.19
CA PRO A 47 7.25 6.84 13.93
C PRO A 47 7.74 8.30 14.04
N LEU A 48 7.06 9.21 13.37
CA LEU A 48 7.30 10.63 13.55
C LEU A 48 7.07 11.05 15.02
N PRO A 49 7.78 12.07 15.53
CA PRO A 49 7.56 12.57 16.90
C PRO A 49 6.13 13.09 17.14
N LYS A 50 5.42 13.50 16.08
CA LYS A 50 4.02 13.95 16.13
C LYS A 50 3.23 13.30 14.99
N ALA A 51 1.97 12.99 15.27
CA ALA A 51 1.01 12.58 14.24
C ALA A 51 0.60 13.80 13.41
N ILE A 52 0.88 13.76 12.10
CA ILE A 52 0.71 14.90 11.20
C ILE A 52 0.02 14.53 9.90
N THR A 53 -0.63 15.52 9.29
CA THR A 53 -1.24 15.44 7.96
C THR A 53 -0.81 16.61 7.10
N SER A 54 -0.98 16.50 5.78
CA SER A 54 -0.81 17.63 4.83
C SER A 54 0.57 18.30 4.94
N PHE A 55 1.62 17.50 5.13
CA PHE A 55 3.01 17.92 5.25
C PHE A 55 3.77 17.69 3.95
N GLY A 56 4.99 18.22 3.84
CA GLY A 56 5.91 17.92 2.74
C GLY A 56 6.91 16.84 3.11
N ALA A 57 7.25 15.96 2.17
CA ALA A 57 8.35 15.02 2.34
C ALA A 57 9.05 14.71 1.02
N ILE A 58 10.34 14.47 1.08
CA ILE A 58 11.16 14.13 -0.08
C ILE A 58 12.36 13.28 0.36
N GLU A 59 12.81 12.37 -0.50
CA GLU A 59 14.11 11.71 -0.36
C GLU A 59 15.13 12.47 -1.19
N SER A 60 16.29 12.76 -0.60
CA SER A 60 17.41 13.40 -1.29
C SER A 60 18.72 12.99 -0.63
N ASP A 61 19.70 12.60 -1.45
CA ASP A 61 21.08 12.32 -1.05
C ASP A 61 21.19 11.37 0.16
N GLY A 62 20.34 10.33 0.19
CA GLY A 62 20.36 9.31 1.25
C GLY A 62 19.65 9.71 2.54
N PHE A 63 18.87 10.80 2.51
CA PHE A 63 18.01 11.21 3.62
C PHE A 63 16.57 11.41 3.18
N ILE A 64 15.65 10.96 4.02
CA ILE A 64 14.24 11.35 4.00
C ILE A 64 14.09 12.63 4.80
N TYR A 65 13.53 13.66 4.19
CA TYR A 65 13.19 14.93 4.81
C TYR A 65 11.68 15.06 4.98
N VAL A 66 11.23 15.61 6.11
CA VAL A 66 9.81 15.86 6.42
C VAL A 66 9.67 17.28 6.97
N TYR A 67 8.78 18.09 6.39
CA TYR A 67 8.55 19.47 6.83
C TYR A 67 7.07 19.74 7.09
N GLY A 68 6.81 20.31 8.26
CA GLY A 68 5.56 20.99 8.62
C GLY A 68 4.34 20.08 8.71
N GLY A 69 3.20 20.58 8.21
CA GLY A 69 1.91 19.91 8.28
C GLY A 69 1.06 20.30 9.48
N HIS A 70 -0.02 19.56 9.66
CA HIS A 70 -1.06 19.84 10.65
C HIS A 70 -1.12 18.75 11.71
N ALA A 71 -1.01 19.15 12.98
CA ALA A 71 -1.04 18.30 14.17
C ALA A 71 -2.26 18.59 15.06
N GLY A 72 -3.45 18.68 14.46
CA GLY A 72 -4.70 18.93 15.17
C GLY A 72 -5.86 18.07 14.67
N LYS A 73 -7.07 18.34 15.17
CA LYS A 73 -8.29 17.72 14.65
C LYS A 73 -8.57 18.19 13.23
N ALA A 74 -9.04 17.30 12.36
CA ALA A 74 -9.43 17.65 10.99
C ALA A 74 -10.31 18.92 10.97
N HIS A 75 -10.02 19.84 10.05
CA HIS A 75 -10.67 21.14 9.91
C HIS A 75 -10.51 22.13 11.08
N GLY A 76 -9.71 21.80 12.10
CA GLY A 76 -9.32 22.71 13.19
C GLY A 76 -7.95 23.34 12.92
N TYR A 77 -7.87 24.25 11.95
CA TYR A 77 -6.63 24.90 11.55
C TYR A 77 -6.36 26.16 12.38
N SER A 78 -5.18 26.23 12.99
CA SER A 78 -4.71 27.38 13.77
C SER A 78 -3.19 27.46 13.77
N SER A 79 -2.66 28.59 14.24
CA SER A 79 -1.21 28.75 14.44
C SER A 79 -0.63 27.68 15.38
N ASP A 80 -1.44 27.17 16.31
CA ASP A 80 -0.99 26.21 17.34
C ASP A 80 -0.91 24.77 16.81
N THR A 81 -1.60 24.50 15.70
CA THR A 81 -1.66 23.17 15.06
C THR A 81 -0.89 23.11 13.75
N SER A 82 -0.44 24.26 13.22
CA SER A 82 0.39 24.37 12.03
C SER A 82 1.86 24.23 12.40
N LEU A 83 2.53 23.20 11.90
CA LEU A 83 3.91 22.91 12.26
C LEU A 83 4.89 23.49 11.26
N GLY A 84 5.99 24.00 11.78
CA GLY A 84 7.18 24.41 11.02
C GLY A 84 8.40 23.52 11.30
N THR A 85 8.18 22.38 11.98
CA THR A 85 9.21 21.40 12.31
C THR A 85 9.79 20.80 11.03
N PHE A 86 11.11 20.69 10.97
CA PHE A 86 11.83 20.08 9.86
C PHE A 86 12.66 18.91 10.38
N LEU A 87 12.41 17.71 9.87
CA LEU A 87 13.03 16.47 10.33
C LEU A 87 13.78 15.80 9.19
N ARG A 88 14.84 15.06 9.52
CA ARG A 88 15.43 14.08 8.61
C ARG A 88 15.72 12.74 9.26
N LEU A 89 15.84 11.71 8.43
CA LEU A 89 16.28 10.37 8.80
C LEU A 89 17.01 9.74 7.61
N PRO A 90 18.06 8.91 7.81
CA PRO A 90 18.69 8.20 6.70
C PRO A 90 17.70 7.31 5.92
N THR A 91 17.81 7.29 4.59
CA THR A 91 17.00 6.44 3.68
C THR A 91 17.33 4.95 3.84
N GLY A 92 18.49 4.61 4.39
CA GLY A 92 18.82 3.23 4.78
C GLY A 92 18.21 2.78 6.11
N GLY A 93 17.29 3.59 6.67
CA GLY A 93 16.74 3.40 8.00
C GLY A 93 17.61 4.02 9.10
N GLY A 94 17.00 4.18 10.27
CA GLY A 94 17.65 4.80 11.43
C GLY A 94 16.78 4.64 12.67
N THR A 95 17.32 4.95 13.84
CA THR A 95 16.58 4.75 15.11
C THR A 95 15.89 6.01 15.62
N LYS A 96 16.22 7.19 15.06
CA LYS A 96 15.71 8.47 15.56
C LYS A 96 15.68 9.54 14.45
N TRP A 97 14.57 10.28 14.38
CA TRP A 97 14.45 11.50 13.58
C TRP A 97 15.33 12.61 14.15
N GLU A 98 16.15 13.21 13.30
CA GLU A 98 16.93 14.41 13.62
C GLU A 98 16.10 15.65 13.30
N GLU A 99 16.00 16.57 14.26
CA GLU A 99 15.38 17.87 14.03
C GLU A 99 16.41 18.85 13.49
N LEU A 100 16.06 19.47 12.38
CA LEU A 100 16.85 20.46 11.65
C LEU A 100 16.27 21.86 11.89
N PRO A 101 16.98 22.94 11.49
CA PRO A 101 16.41 24.29 11.52
C PRO A 101 15.08 24.34 10.77
N GLY A 102 13.99 24.56 11.50
CA GLY A 102 12.63 24.66 10.96
C GLY A 102 12.33 26.04 10.39
N GLY A 103 11.04 26.37 10.28
CA GLY A 103 10.59 27.66 9.77
C GLY A 103 9.11 27.94 10.09
N PRO A 104 8.40 28.74 9.27
CA PRO A 104 6.98 29.00 9.46
C PRO A 104 6.14 27.71 9.47
N GLY A 105 5.06 27.76 10.23
CA GLY A 105 4.06 26.71 10.32
C GLY A 105 3.20 26.66 9.06
N LEU A 106 3.37 25.61 8.24
CA LEU A 106 2.75 25.53 6.92
C LEU A 106 2.07 24.18 6.69
N ILE A 107 0.90 24.23 6.05
CA ILE A 107 0.05 23.08 5.76
C ILE A 107 -0.22 22.99 4.25
N GLY A 108 -0.30 21.80 3.68
CA GLY A 108 -0.60 21.61 2.25
C GLY A 108 0.49 22.18 1.33
N LEU A 109 1.73 22.20 1.80
CA LEU A 109 2.94 22.41 0.99
C LEU A 109 3.48 21.06 0.49
N ASN A 110 4.45 21.09 -0.42
CA ASN A 110 5.37 19.96 -0.57
C ASN A 110 6.84 20.39 -0.66
N LEU A 111 7.71 19.40 -0.56
CA LEU A 111 9.14 19.50 -0.80
C LEU A 111 9.50 18.91 -2.17
N ALA A 112 10.51 19.48 -2.80
CA ALA A 112 11.18 18.89 -3.96
C ALA A 112 12.70 19.00 -3.78
N ALA A 113 13.46 18.13 -4.44
CA ALA A 113 14.91 18.13 -4.34
C ALA A 113 15.55 18.16 -5.73
N THR A 114 16.53 19.03 -5.91
CA THR A 114 17.37 19.10 -7.11
C THR A 114 18.66 19.84 -6.81
N GLY A 115 19.74 19.56 -7.54
CA GLY A 115 21.04 20.21 -7.33
C GLY A 115 21.63 20.03 -5.92
N GLY A 116 21.28 18.95 -5.23
CA GLY A 116 21.70 18.68 -3.84
C GLY A 116 21.08 19.63 -2.80
N LYS A 117 19.93 20.25 -3.13
CA LYS A 117 19.19 21.15 -2.25
C LYS A 117 17.74 20.70 -2.11
N VAL A 118 17.12 21.06 -1.00
CA VAL A 118 15.69 20.78 -0.73
C VAL A 118 14.91 22.09 -0.79
N TYR A 119 13.84 22.11 -1.57
CA TYR A 119 12.99 23.28 -1.80
C TYR A 119 11.66 23.08 -1.08
N ARG A 120 11.27 24.03 -0.25
CA ARG A 120 9.94 24.13 0.36
C ARG A 120 9.12 25.12 -0.45
N VAL A 121 8.01 24.69 -1.03
CA VAL A 121 7.23 25.51 -1.97
C VAL A 121 5.82 25.74 -1.44
N GLY A 122 5.45 27.02 -1.33
CA GLY A 122 4.11 27.46 -0.94
C GLY A 122 3.63 26.88 0.39
N GLY A 123 2.33 26.61 0.46
CA GLY A 123 1.63 26.14 1.64
C GLY A 123 0.58 27.13 2.12
N MET A 124 -0.16 26.70 3.13
CA MET A 124 -1.20 27.45 3.83
C MET A 124 -0.69 27.84 5.21
N GLU A 125 -0.79 29.12 5.53
CA GLU A 125 -0.58 29.66 6.87
C GLU A 125 -1.92 29.77 7.59
N ALA A 126 -1.99 29.30 8.83
CA ALA A 126 -3.07 29.63 9.74
C ALA A 126 -2.63 30.74 10.70
N LYS A 127 -3.18 31.93 10.51
CA LYS A 127 -2.83 33.13 11.28
C LYS A 127 -3.69 33.31 12.53
N ASN A 128 -4.83 32.62 12.58
CA ASN A 128 -5.73 32.61 13.72
C ASN A 128 -5.28 31.64 14.84
N LYS A 129 -5.63 31.97 16.08
CA LYS A 129 -5.70 31.03 17.20
C LYS A 129 -6.91 30.09 17.06
N ALA A 130 -6.92 29.00 17.82
CA ALA A 130 -7.99 28.01 17.77
C ALA A 130 -9.37 28.56 18.15
N SER A 131 -9.44 29.59 19.00
CA SER A 131 -10.67 30.24 19.45
C SER A 131 -11.13 31.40 18.57
N GLU A 132 -10.34 31.76 17.56
CA GLU A 132 -10.58 32.93 16.71
C GLU A 132 -11.27 32.55 15.41
N LYS A 133 -11.78 33.56 14.69
CA LYS A 133 -12.30 33.37 13.33
C LYS A 133 -11.18 32.83 12.44
N SER A 134 -11.54 31.96 11.50
CA SER A 134 -10.61 31.35 10.57
C SER A 134 -9.88 32.43 9.75
N ASP A 135 -8.55 32.43 9.79
CA ASP A 135 -7.69 33.28 8.99
C ASP A 135 -6.60 32.43 8.34
N LEU A 136 -6.95 31.85 7.20
CA LEU A 136 -6.09 30.94 6.46
C LEU A 136 -5.72 31.55 5.10
N ASN A 137 -4.43 31.61 4.81
CA ASN A 137 -3.93 32.20 3.56
C ASN A 137 -2.87 31.31 2.93
N SER A 138 -2.93 31.12 1.61
CA SER A 138 -1.83 30.50 0.89
C SER A 138 -0.65 31.48 0.76
N THR A 139 0.57 31.01 1.03
CA THR A 139 1.81 31.76 0.79
C THR A 139 2.39 31.46 -0.58
N ALA A 140 3.08 32.44 -1.16
CA ALA A 140 3.86 32.30 -2.39
C ALA A 140 5.34 31.97 -2.09
N GLU A 141 5.72 31.91 -0.82
CA GLU A 141 7.11 31.76 -0.40
C GLU A 141 7.70 30.43 -0.90
N VAL A 142 8.93 30.53 -1.39
CA VAL A 142 9.81 29.40 -1.66
C VAL A 142 11.05 29.56 -0.80
N ALA A 143 11.44 28.50 -0.10
CA ALA A 143 12.67 28.48 0.69
C ALA A 143 13.54 27.30 0.24
N VAL A 144 14.86 27.48 0.28
CA VAL A 144 15.85 26.51 -0.17
C VAL A 144 16.75 26.14 1.00
N TYR A 145 16.73 24.88 1.39
CA TYR A 145 17.63 24.29 2.36
C TYR A 145 18.86 23.74 1.66
N ASP A 146 20.03 24.15 2.12
CA ASP A 146 21.31 23.57 1.72
C ASP A 146 21.80 22.59 2.80
N PRO A 147 21.76 21.27 2.56
CA PRO A 147 22.24 20.28 3.52
C PRO A 147 23.72 20.41 3.88
N LYS A 148 24.55 21.00 3.01
CA LYS A 148 26.00 21.18 3.26
C LYS A 148 26.25 22.28 4.28
N VAL A 149 25.41 23.32 4.28
CA VAL A 149 25.53 24.46 5.20
C VAL A 149 24.56 24.32 6.39
N GLY A 150 23.53 23.49 6.26
CA GLY A 150 22.51 23.27 7.28
C GLY A 150 21.57 24.45 7.47
N LYS A 151 21.33 25.26 6.44
CA LYS A 151 20.54 26.50 6.54
C LYS A 151 19.53 26.66 5.41
N TRP A 152 18.42 27.31 5.74
CA TRP A 152 17.46 27.82 4.77
C TRP A 152 17.92 29.16 4.21
N SER A 153 17.58 29.41 2.95
CA SER A 153 17.73 30.68 2.24
C SER A 153 16.47 30.96 1.43
N PRO A 154 16.15 32.23 1.11
CA PRO A 154 15.04 32.55 0.22
C PRO A 154 15.24 31.96 -1.18
N GLY A 155 14.19 31.40 -1.76
CA GLY A 155 14.12 31.01 -3.17
C GLY A 155 13.31 32.01 -3.99
N VAL A 156 13.11 31.70 -5.28
CA VAL A 156 12.25 32.51 -6.17
C VAL A 156 10.79 32.29 -5.78
N PRO A 157 10.06 33.32 -5.29
CA PRO A 157 8.68 33.16 -4.87
C PRO A 157 7.78 32.79 -6.05
N LEU A 158 6.71 32.04 -5.77
CA LEU A 158 5.68 31.75 -6.77
C LEU A 158 5.00 33.05 -7.23
N PRO A 159 4.46 33.11 -8.47
CA PRO A 159 3.69 34.27 -8.93
C PRO A 159 2.46 34.60 -8.08
N ALA A 160 1.88 33.60 -7.40
CA ALA A 160 0.77 33.76 -6.47
C ALA A 160 0.84 32.70 -5.36
N GLY A 161 0.20 32.99 -4.23
CA GLY A 161 0.16 32.07 -3.10
C GLY A 161 -0.51 30.75 -3.47
N ARG A 162 0.08 29.61 -3.09
CA ARG A 162 -0.41 28.30 -3.52
C ARG A 162 -0.30 27.25 -2.41
N SER A 163 -1.39 26.56 -2.12
CA SER A 163 -1.45 25.44 -1.17
C SER A 163 -2.27 24.28 -1.74
N SER A 164 -2.20 23.11 -1.10
CA SER A 164 -2.82 21.87 -1.57
C SER A 164 -2.44 21.50 -3.01
N HIS A 165 -1.25 21.93 -3.42
CA HIS A 165 -0.61 21.63 -4.70
C HIS A 165 0.38 20.47 -4.50
N ASP A 166 1.04 20.07 -5.58
CA ASP A 166 2.26 19.28 -5.48
C ASP A 166 3.42 19.90 -6.28
N VAL A 167 4.65 19.59 -5.87
CA VAL A 167 5.87 20.04 -6.54
C VAL A 167 6.83 18.86 -6.72
N VAL A 168 7.43 18.76 -7.91
CA VAL A 168 8.42 17.73 -8.25
C VAL A 168 9.60 18.34 -9.01
N ALA A 169 10.71 17.61 -9.08
CA ALA A 169 11.87 18.00 -9.88
C ALA A 169 12.04 17.08 -11.10
N VAL A 170 12.16 17.68 -12.29
CA VAL A 170 12.57 17.00 -13.53
C VAL A 170 13.95 17.53 -13.93
N GLY A 171 15.00 16.81 -13.55
CA GLY A 171 16.36 17.33 -13.64
C GLY A 171 16.53 18.58 -12.76
N SER A 172 16.97 19.70 -13.33
CA SER A 172 17.10 21.00 -12.64
C SER A 172 15.77 21.76 -12.51
N LYS A 173 14.71 21.32 -13.18
CA LYS A 173 13.45 22.07 -13.25
C LYS A 173 12.51 21.66 -12.13
N LEU A 174 12.09 22.63 -11.31
CA LEU A 174 10.98 22.46 -10.38
C LEU A 174 9.66 22.67 -11.12
N VAL A 175 8.69 21.80 -10.87
CA VAL A 175 7.37 21.83 -11.52
C VAL A 175 6.28 21.80 -10.45
N VAL A 176 5.47 22.85 -10.38
CA VAL A 176 4.38 23.02 -9.40
C VAL A 176 3.05 22.87 -10.12
N VAL A 177 2.18 21.97 -9.65
CA VAL A 177 0.92 21.63 -10.32
C VAL A 177 -0.28 21.69 -9.38
N GLY A 178 -1.43 22.13 -9.91
CA GLY A 178 -2.69 22.21 -9.17
C GLY A 178 -2.65 23.13 -7.95
N GLY A 179 -3.49 22.79 -6.97
CA GLY A 179 -3.71 23.57 -5.76
C GLY A 179 -4.54 24.82 -5.98
N TRP A 180 -4.52 25.68 -4.98
CA TRP A 180 -5.31 26.91 -4.96
C TRP A 180 -4.66 28.01 -4.12
N GLN A 181 -5.09 29.24 -4.39
CA GLN A 181 -4.82 30.40 -3.56
C GLN A 181 -5.98 30.57 -2.58
N MET A 182 -5.79 30.10 -1.36
CA MET A 182 -6.73 30.35 -0.28
C MET A 182 -6.52 31.75 0.28
N ARG A 183 -7.61 32.48 0.49
CA ARG A 183 -7.63 33.88 0.91
C ARG A 183 -8.72 34.03 1.95
N SER A 184 -8.39 34.39 3.18
CA SER A 184 -9.38 34.40 4.28
C SER A 184 -10.47 35.48 4.08
N ASN A 185 -10.10 36.60 3.46
CA ASN A 185 -10.97 37.76 3.27
C ASN A 185 -11.44 37.93 1.81
N ASP A 186 -11.24 36.93 0.95
CA ASP A 186 -11.63 36.97 -0.47
C ASP A 186 -11.98 35.56 -0.98
N LYS A 187 -12.58 35.45 -2.16
CA LYS A 187 -12.87 34.17 -2.82
C LYS A 187 -11.56 33.40 -3.05
N SER A 188 -11.49 32.13 -2.63
CA SER A 188 -10.33 31.30 -2.97
C SER A 188 -10.26 31.02 -4.48
N LEU A 189 -9.05 31.04 -5.05
CA LEU A 189 -8.84 30.86 -6.50
C LEU A 189 -8.19 29.52 -6.78
N TRP A 190 -8.87 28.68 -7.54
CA TRP A 190 -8.33 27.41 -8.01
C TRP A 190 -7.30 27.64 -9.10
N SER A 191 -6.17 26.94 -9.02
CA SER A 191 -5.14 27.05 -10.03
C SER A 191 -5.54 26.32 -11.31
N ASP A 192 -5.37 26.99 -12.44
CA ASP A 192 -5.42 26.46 -13.81
C ASP A 192 -4.06 26.59 -14.53
N THR A 193 -2.98 26.83 -13.77
CA THR A 193 -1.61 26.87 -14.29
C THR A 193 -0.66 25.97 -13.51
N ALA A 194 0.19 25.26 -14.25
CA ALA A 194 1.44 24.73 -13.73
C ALA A 194 2.53 25.81 -13.80
N TYR A 195 3.48 25.78 -12.88
CA TYR A 195 4.66 26.64 -12.91
C TYR A 195 5.93 25.80 -13.05
N VAL A 196 6.86 26.26 -13.89
CA VAL A 196 8.16 25.62 -14.09
C VAL A 196 9.27 26.62 -13.80
N LEU A 197 10.29 26.21 -13.03
CA LEU A 197 11.47 27.02 -12.72
C LEU A 197 12.71 26.18 -12.97
N ASP A 198 13.60 26.63 -13.87
CA ASP A 198 14.94 26.04 -13.95
C ASP A 198 15.84 26.64 -12.87
N THR A 199 16.34 25.80 -11.98
CA THR A 199 17.21 26.23 -10.88
C THR A 199 18.64 26.55 -11.32
N THR A 200 18.99 26.24 -12.57
CA THR A 200 20.33 26.51 -13.13
C THR A 200 20.41 27.81 -13.93
N ASP A 201 19.27 28.45 -14.21
CA ASP A 201 19.24 29.73 -14.88
C ASP A 201 19.96 30.80 -14.04
N LYS A 202 20.66 31.72 -14.72
CA LYS A 202 21.35 32.85 -14.06
C LYS A 202 20.36 33.76 -13.31
N GLU A 203 19.17 33.94 -13.88
CA GLU A 203 18.06 34.72 -13.33
C GLU A 203 16.80 33.84 -13.34
N PRO A 204 16.65 32.94 -12.35
CA PRO A 204 15.60 31.95 -12.35
C PRO A 204 14.23 32.62 -12.17
N LYS A 205 13.29 32.29 -13.05
CA LYS A 205 11.91 32.81 -13.05
C LYS A 205 10.90 31.70 -13.28
N TRP A 206 9.73 31.81 -12.67
CA TRP A 206 8.64 30.86 -12.89
C TRP A 206 7.98 31.13 -14.24
N GLU A 207 7.92 30.10 -15.09
CA GLU A 207 7.19 30.09 -16.35
C GLU A 207 5.85 29.38 -16.17
N SER A 208 4.78 29.97 -16.72
CA SER A 208 3.43 29.43 -16.62
C SER A 208 3.10 28.52 -17.80
N ILE A 209 2.58 27.34 -17.49
CA ILE A 209 2.00 26.41 -18.48
C ILE A 209 0.52 26.21 -18.11
N PRO A 210 -0.45 26.52 -19.00
CA PRO A 210 -1.86 26.22 -18.75
C PRO A 210 -2.04 24.72 -18.46
N GLN A 211 -2.75 24.36 -17.40
CA GLN A 211 -3.12 22.97 -17.11
C GLN A 211 -4.60 22.74 -17.48
N PRO A 212 -4.97 21.54 -17.97
CA PRO A 212 -6.32 21.25 -18.47
C PRO A 212 -7.34 20.98 -17.34
N PHE A 213 -7.03 21.36 -16.10
CA PHE A 213 -7.86 21.05 -14.93
C PHE A 213 -7.70 22.10 -13.83
N LYS A 214 -8.68 22.13 -12.92
CA LYS A 214 -8.61 22.83 -11.62
C LYS A 214 -8.76 21.79 -10.51
N ARG A 215 -7.65 21.40 -9.90
CA ARG A 215 -7.61 20.35 -8.87
C ARG A 215 -6.70 20.72 -7.71
N ARG A 216 -7.07 20.31 -6.50
CA ARG A 216 -6.26 20.40 -5.27
C ARG A 216 -6.23 19.06 -4.55
N ALA A 217 -5.39 18.92 -3.52
CA ALA A 217 -5.24 17.68 -2.76
C ALA A 217 -4.95 16.49 -3.70
N LEU A 218 -4.10 16.75 -4.69
CA LEU A 218 -3.60 15.79 -5.67
C LEU A 218 -2.16 15.41 -5.31
N THR A 219 -1.58 14.47 -6.06
CA THR A 219 -0.14 14.22 -6.01
C THR A 219 0.49 14.27 -7.40
N ALA A 220 1.78 14.58 -7.46
CA ALA A 220 2.58 14.53 -8.66
C ALA A 220 3.81 13.65 -8.46
N ALA A 221 4.18 12.90 -9.50
CA ALA A 221 5.42 12.13 -9.51
C ALA A 221 6.01 12.08 -10.92
N VAL A 222 7.32 11.88 -10.99
CA VAL A 222 8.09 11.95 -12.24
C VAL A 222 8.36 10.55 -12.77
N LEU A 223 8.24 10.36 -14.09
CA LEU A 223 8.71 9.15 -14.77
C LEU A 223 9.37 9.57 -16.09
N GLY A 224 10.69 9.35 -16.17
CA GLY A 224 11.50 9.91 -17.25
C GLY A 224 11.46 11.44 -17.23
N THR A 225 11.01 12.06 -18.32
CA THR A 225 10.87 13.52 -18.46
C THR A 225 9.45 14.03 -18.20
N LYS A 226 8.53 13.13 -17.83
CA LYS A 226 7.10 13.45 -17.69
C LYS A 226 6.69 13.55 -16.23
N VAL A 227 5.77 14.47 -15.97
CA VAL A 227 5.13 14.67 -14.65
C VAL A 227 3.72 14.12 -14.70
N TYR A 228 3.42 13.14 -13.85
CA TYR A 228 2.10 12.53 -13.72
C TYR A 228 1.36 13.17 -12.56
N VAL A 229 0.26 13.84 -12.85
CA VAL A 229 -0.62 14.51 -11.88
C VAL A 229 -1.83 13.65 -11.61
N ILE A 230 -1.89 13.06 -10.41
CA ILE A 230 -2.75 11.95 -10.07
C ILE A 230 -3.78 12.39 -9.02
N GLY A 231 -5.05 12.11 -9.31
CA GLY A 231 -6.14 12.31 -8.37
C GLY A 231 -6.49 13.77 -8.13
N GLY A 232 -6.95 14.08 -6.93
CA GLY A 232 -7.38 15.40 -6.49
C GLY A 232 -8.88 15.54 -6.32
N MET A 233 -9.24 16.71 -5.80
CA MET A 233 -10.60 17.23 -5.74
C MET A 233 -10.72 18.40 -6.74
N THR A 234 -11.81 18.44 -7.50
CA THR A 234 -12.12 19.50 -8.48
C THR A 234 -12.72 20.73 -7.80
N ASP A 235 -12.83 21.83 -8.54
CA ASP A 235 -13.54 23.04 -8.13
C ASP A 235 -15.07 22.86 -8.03
N ALA A 236 -15.60 21.74 -8.53
CA ALA A 236 -16.95 21.25 -8.28
C ALA A 236 -17.07 20.38 -7.00
N ASN A 237 -15.99 20.24 -6.21
CA ASN A 237 -15.89 19.37 -5.02
C ASN A 237 -15.99 17.87 -5.31
N GLU A 238 -15.69 17.45 -6.53
CA GLU A 238 -15.67 16.04 -6.91
C GLU A 238 -14.27 15.47 -6.68
N MET A 239 -14.17 14.34 -5.98
CA MET A 239 -12.93 13.57 -5.94
C MET A 239 -12.83 12.80 -7.26
N VAL A 240 -11.65 12.74 -7.87
CA VAL A 240 -11.47 12.11 -9.18
C VAL A 240 -10.24 11.21 -9.19
N ARG A 241 -10.27 10.12 -9.96
CA ARG A 241 -9.09 9.25 -10.21
C ARG A 241 -8.29 9.64 -11.46
N LYS A 242 -8.59 10.81 -12.03
CA LYS A 242 -7.99 11.31 -13.26
C LYS A 242 -6.46 11.43 -13.13
N VAL A 243 -5.76 11.04 -14.19
CA VAL A 243 -4.31 11.22 -14.33
C VAL A 243 -4.07 12.12 -15.52
N SER A 244 -3.38 13.24 -15.30
CA SER A 244 -2.95 14.14 -16.38
C SER A 244 -1.43 14.15 -16.42
N VAL A 245 -0.85 14.04 -17.61
CA VAL A 245 0.58 13.88 -17.81
C VAL A 245 1.12 15.12 -18.54
N LEU A 246 2.06 15.81 -17.90
CA LEU A 246 2.78 16.93 -18.50
C LEU A 246 4.11 16.44 -19.04
N ASP A 247 4.35 16.66 -20.33
CA ASP A 247 5.67 16.62 -20.92
C ASP A 247 6.34 17.99 -20.70
N VAL A 248 7.31 18.05 -19.79
CA VAL A 248 7.94 19.31 -19.37
C VAL A 248 8.76 19.96 -20.49
N ALA A 249 9.31 19.16 -21.41
CA ALA A 249 10.11 19.66 -22.52
C ALA A 249 9.26 20.40 -23.56
N THR A 250 8.03 19.95 -23.77
CA THR A 250 7.12 20.52 -24.79
C THR A 250 6.00 21.37 -24.21
N GLY A 251 5.77 21.31 -22.89
CA GLY A 251 4.63 21.94 -22.22
C GLY A 251 3.28 21.31 -22.55
N LYS A 252 3.26 20.15 -23.22
CA LYS A 252 2.03 19.49 -23.66
C LYS A 252 1.46 18.58 -22.59
N TRP A 253 0.14 18.60 -22.48
CA TRP A 253 -0.62 17.72 -21.59
C TRP A 253 -1.28 16.59 -22.37
N THR A 254 -1.28 15.40 -21.79
CA THR A 254 -2.04 14.23 -22.25
C THR A 254 -2.74 13.55 -21.07
N ASP A 255 -3.75 12.73 -21.34
CA ASP A 255 -4.35 11.88 -20.31
C ASP A 255 -3.51 10.63 -20.05
N GLY A 256 -3.47 10.22 -18.78
CA GLY A 256 -2.95 8.92 -18.35
C GLY A 256 -4.09 7.99 -17.91
N PRO A 257 -3.81 6.70 -17.68
CA PRO A 257 -4.82 5.76 -17.22
C PRO A 257 -5.25 6.09 -15.79
N GLU A 258 -6.54 6.05 -15.53
CA GLU A 258 -7.05 6.14 -14.15
C GLU A 258 -6.61 4.91 -13.34
N PHE A 259 -6.34 5.12 -12.06
CA PHE A 259 -6.01 4.01 -11.15
C PHE A 259 -7.29 3.29 -10.66
N PRO A 260 -7.24 2.00 -10.30
CA PRO A 260 -8.40 1.23 -9.86
C PRO A 260 -9.07 1.77 -8.59
N GLY A 261 -10.38 1.53 -8.47
CA GLY A 261 -11.16 1.77 -7.25
C GLY A 261 -12.22 2.86 -7.40
N THR A 262 -12.67 3.41 -6.28
CA THR A 262 -13.72 4.44 -6.25
C THR A 262 -13.14 5.84 -6.36
N ASP A 263 -13.93 6.80 -6.84
CA ASP A 263 -13.48 8.18 -7.00
C ASP A 263 -13.04 8.86 -5.70
N ARG A 264 -13.49 8.37 -4.54
CA ARG A 264 -13.02 8.81 -3.22
C ARG A 264 -11.52 8.60 -3.01
N LEU A 265 -10.93 7.60 -3.67
CA LEU A 265 -9.49 7.35 -3.61
C LEU A 265 -8.67 8.43 -4.31
N GLY A 266 -9.33 9.29 -5.09
CA GLY A 266 -8.77 10.50 -5.66
C GLY A 266 -8.31 11.52 -4.62
N PHE A 267 -8.88 11.53 -3.41
CA PHE A 267 -8.53 12.54 -2.43
C PHE A 267 -7.18 12.28 -1.77
N SER A 268 -6.20 13.11 -2.13
CA SER A 268 -4.84 13.12 -1.59
C SER A 268 -4.16 11.74 -1.46
N PRO A 269 -4.09 10.95 -2.55
CA PRO A 269 -3.17 9.83 -2.61
C PRO A 269 -1.72 10.34 -2.58
N ALA A 270 -0.74 9.44 -2.47
CA ALA A 270 0.66 9.80 -2.57
C ALA A 270 1.35 8.97 -3.65
N ALA A 271 2.19 9.62 -4.45
CA ALA A 271 2.94 8.96 -5.51
C ALA A 271 4.43 9.30 -5.43
N THR A 272 5.26 8.41 -5.96
CA THR A 272 6.69 8.63 -6.10
C THR A 272 7.28 7.81 -7.24
N ASN A 273 8.55 8.05 -7.56
CA ASN A 273 9.33 7.21 -8.46
C ASN A 273 10.33 6.39 -7.65
N VAL A 274 10.41 5.09 -7.90
CA VAL A 274 11.53 4.26 -7.42
C VAL A 274 11.97 3.31 -8.51
N GLY A 275 13.27 3.32 -8.82
CA GLY A 275 13.84 2.42 -9.83
C GLY A 275 13.22 2.56 -11.21
N GLY A 276 12.74 3.76 -11.59
CA GLY A 276 12.06 3.97 -12.87
C GLY A 276 10.62 3.47 -12.90
N LYS A 277 10.02 3.13 -11.75
CA LYS A 277 8.61 2.75 -11.63
C LYS A 277 7.84 3.88 -10.97
N LEU A 278 6.72 4.27 -11.56
CA LEU A 278 5.79 5.21 -10.95
C LEU A 278 4.89 4.45 -9.98
N VAL A 279 4.99 4.77 -8.69
CA VAL A 279 4.27 4.10 -7.60
C VAL A 279 3.22 5.03 -7.03
N LEU A 280 2.04 4.48 -6.71
CA LEU A 280 0.91 5.19 -6.14
C LEU A 280 0.40 4.43 -4.91
N ASN A 281 0.24 5.11 -3.77
CA ASN A 281 -0.49 4.61 -2.62
C ASN A 281 -1.82 5.36 -2.45
N THR A 282 -2.90 4.61 -2.29
CA THR A 282 -4.26 5.11 -2.11
C THR A 282 -4.77 4.86 -0.68
N SER A 283 -5.79 5.61 -0.28
CA SER A 283 -6.30 5.58 1.10
C SER A 283 -6.95 4.25 1.52
N ASP A 284 -7.29 3.38 0.58
CA ASP A 284 -7.70 2.00 0.81
C ASP A 284 -6.52 1.03 1.00
N LYS A 285 -5.32 1.57 1.27
CA LYS A 285 -4.07 0.87 1.56
C LYS A 285 -3.37 0.28 0.34
N ASN A 286 -4.01 0.24 -0.81
CA ASN A 286 -3.41 -0.38 -1.99
C ASN A 286 -2.19 0.42 -2.49
N VAL A 287 -1.17 -0.30 -2.93
CA VAL A 287 0.00 0.26 -3.61
C VAL A 287 0.02 -0.27 -5.04
N PHE A 288 0.04 0.65 -6.00
CA PHE A 288 0.04 0.37 -7.42
C PHE A 288 1.32 0.82 -8.09
N VAL A 289 1.71 0.16 -9.17
CA VAL A 289 2.74 0.59 -10.11
C VAL A 289 2.11 0.80 -11.47
N LEU A 290 2.45 1.90 -12.15
CA LEU A 290 2.09 2.08 -13.55
C LEU A 290 2.90 1.09 -14.39
N ASN A 291 2.22 0.30 -15.23
CA ASN A 291 2.88 -0.70 -16.07
C ASN A 291 3.84 -0.05 -17.08
N GLU A 292 4.76 -0.84 -17.63
CA GLU A 292 5.82 -0.34 -18.53
C GLU A 292 5.28 0.38 -19.77
N LYS A 293 4.08 -0.01 -20.24
CA LYS A 293 3.42 0.61 -21.39
C LYS A 293 2.76 1.96 -21.04
N GLY A 294 2.66 2.29 -19.75
CA GLY A 294 1.98 3.50 -19.28
C GLY A 294 0.46 3.47 -19.46
N THR A 295 -0.15 2.29 -19.60
CA THR A 295 -1.57 2.14 -19.96
C THR A 295 -2.46 1.61 -18.84
N ALA A 296 -1.90 1.06 -17.76
CA ALA A 296 -2.68 0.56 -16.63
C ALA A 296 -1.86 0.56 -15.33
N TRP A 297 -2.56 0.58 -14.20
CA TRP A 297 -1.98 0.47 -12.87
C TRP A 297 -2.15 -0.96 -12.34
N GLU A 298 -1.07 -1.53 -11.85
CA GLU A 298 -0.99 -2.89 -11.33
C GLU A 298 -0.76 -2.86 -9.83
N LYS A 299 -1.58 -3.56 -9.05
CA LYS A 299 -1.39 -3.62 -7.60
C LYS A 299 -0.13 -4.45 -7.30
N VAL A 300 0.80 -3.87 -6.55
CA VAL A 300 2.09 -4.50 -6.19
C VAL A 300 2.33 -4.62 -4.69
N GLY A 301 1.48 -4.01 -3.86
CA GLY A 301 1.63 -4.05 -2.41
C GLY A 301 0.42 -3.46 -1.68
N THR A 302 0.51 -3.46 -0.35
CA THR A 302 -0.50 -2.88 0.54
C THR A 302 0.20 -2.29 1.77
N THR A 303 -0.21 -1.11 2.22
CA THR A 303 0.18 -0.59 3.55
C THR A 303 -0.64 -1.26 4.65
N ALA A 304 -0.08 -1.38 5.85
CA ALA A 304 -0.81 -1.79 7.05
C ALA A 304 -1.87 -0.74 7.42
N GLU A 305 -1.54 0.55 7.39
CA GLU A 305 -2.47 1.63 7.73
C GLU A 305 -3.13 2.25 6.49
N SER A 306 -4.38 2.67 6.68
CA SER A 306 -5.08 3.53 5.70
C SER A 306 -4.55 4.96 5.82
N ARG A 307 -4.30 5.62 4.69
CA ARG A 307 -3.64 6.93 4.67
C ARG A 307 -4.21 7.83 3.59
N TYR A 308 -4.70 9.02 3.96
CA TYR A 308 -4.84 10.16 3.05
C TYR A 308 -3.96 11.31 3.56
N VAL A 309 -3.68 12.31 2.70
CA VAL A 309 -2.82 13.48 3.03
C VAL A 309 -1.47 13.09 3.66
N HIS A 310 -0.95 11.95 3.21
CA HIS A 310 0.32 11.33 3.60
C HIS A 310 1.38 11.58 2.52
N ARG A 311 2.59 11.09 2.75
CA ARG A 311 3.66 11.14 1.74
C ARG A 311 4.25 9.76 1.46
N LEU A 312 4.66 9.60 0.21
CA LEU A 312 5.37 8.44 -0.28
C LEU A 312 6.73 8.91 -0.80
N VAL A 313 7.81 8.32 -0.31
CA VAL A 313 9.18 8.61 -0.75
C VAL A 313 9.87 7.32 -1.17
N PRO A 314 10.85 7.36 -2.10
CA PRO A 314 11.60 6.17 -2.45
C PRO A 314 12.44 5.68 -1.26
N GLY A 315 12.50 4.36 -1.08
CA GLY A 315 13.45 3.70 -0.19
C GLY A 315 14.58 3.00 -0.97
N GLU A 316 15.33 2.14 -0.29
CA GLU A 316 16.38 1.34 -0.93
C GLU A 316 15.78 0.22 -1.81
N LYS A 317 15.99 0.32 -3.13
CA LYS A 317 15.71 -0.68 -4.18
C LYS A 317 14.34 -1.37 -4.12
N ASP A 318 13.45 -1.00 -5.03
CA ASP A 318 12.09 -1.58 -5.15
C ASP A 318 11.28 -1.48 -3.84
N VAL A 319 11.50 -0.40 -3.08
CA VAL A 319 10.84 -0.13 -1.82
C VAL A 319 10.34 1.30 -1.84
N VAL A 320 9.14 1.51 -1.29
CA VAL A 320 8.65 2.84 -0.94
C VAL A 320 8.42 2.94 0.56
N VAL A 321 8.58 4.16 1.08
CA VAL A 321 8.33 4.48 2.47
C VAL A 321 7.09 5.37 2.55
N ALA A 322 6.02 4.85 3.16
CA ALA A 322 4.78 5.59 3.41
C ALA A 322 4.84 6.25 4.79
N ILE A 323 4.68 7.57 4.83
CA ILE A 323 4.93 8.39 6.02
C ILE A 323 3.61 9.02 6.47
N ALA A 324 3.27 8.82 7.75
CA ALA A 324 2.15 9.47 8.47
C ALA A 324 0.84 9.62 7.67
N GLY A 325 0.05 10.65 7.95
CA GLY A 325 -1.21 10.93 7.28
C GLY A 325 -2.43 10.79 8.19
N GLY A 326 -3.59 10.77 7.55
CA GLY A 326 -4.90 10.70 8.20
C GLY A 326 -5.60 9.37 7.92
N THR A 327 -6.37 8.95 8.91
CA THR A 327 -7.39 7.89 8.84
C THR A 327 -8.76 8.50 9.17
N PRO A 328 -9.87 7.76 9.00
CA PRO A 328 -11.15 8.19 9.56
C PRO A 328 -11.13 8.43 11.08
N GLN A 329 -10.17 7.84 11.81
CA GLN A 329 -10.02 7.95 13.27
C GLN A 329 -9.13 9.12 13.70
N GLY A 330 -8.43 9.76 12.76
CA GLY A 330 -7.53 10.88 13.04
C GLY A 330 -6.15 10.72 12.38
N SER A 331 -5.24 11.63 12.69
CA SER A 331 -3.85 11.57 12.21
C SER A 331 -3.05 10.50 12.94
N HIS A 332 -2.02 9.98 12.29
CA HIS A 332 -1.08 9.04 12.89
C HIS A 332 0.35 9.34 12.44
N ALA A 333 1.32 8.84 13.19
CA ALA A 333 2.75 9.12 12.99
C ALA A 333 3.51 7.96 12.35
N THR A 334 2.83 6.87 11.99
CA THR A 334 3.50 5.63 11.58
C THR A 334 4.24 5.79 10.26
N VAL A 335 5.40 5.13 10.15
CA VAL A 335 6.24 5.10 8.96
C VAL A 335 6.35 3.64 8.55
N GLU A 336 5.95 3.35 7.32
CA GLU A 336 5.84 1.98 6.81
C GLU A 336 6.73 1.77 5.59
N VAL A 337 7.32 0.59 5.52
CA VAL A 337 8.11 0.14 4.38
C VAL A 337 7.27 -0.82 3.56
N VAL A 338 7.07 -0.52 2.29
CA VAL A 338 6.36 -1.41 1.35
C VAL A 338 7.35 -1.86 0.28
N LYS A 339 7.61 -3.17 0.23
CA LYS A 339 8.34 -3.78 -0.88
C LYS A 339 7.43 -3.83 -2.12
N LEU A 340 8.02 -3.60 -3.28
CA LEU A 340 7.36 -3.57 -4.60
C LEU A 340 7.64 -4.84 -5.40
N ASP A 341 7.84 -5.95 -4.71
CA ASP A 341 8.19 -7.27 -5.24
C ASP A 341 7.01 -7.99 -5.93
N GLY A 342 5.93 -7.23 -6.19
CA GLY A 342 4.61 -7.79 -6.42
C GLY A 342 4.13 -8.43 -5.14
N ASP A 343 2.83 -8.39 -4.88
CA ASP A 343 2.28 -9.27 -3.87
C ASP A 343 2.45 -10.71 -4.40
N LYS A 344 3.57 -11.38 -4.10
CA LYS A 344 3.76 -12.81 -4.40
C LYS A 344 2.85 -13.69 -3.52
N SER A 345 2.09 -13.07 -2.61
CA SER A 345 0.96 -13.71 -1.91
C SER A 345 -0.39 -13.45 -2.61
N ALA A 346 -0.43 -12.55 -3.58
CA ALA A 346 -1.47 -12.53 -4.60
C ALA A 346 -1.07 -13.54 -5.69
N PRO A 347 -1.95 -14.50 -6.04
CA PRO A 347 -1.74 -15.28 -7.25
C PRO A 347 -1.53 -14.32 -8.42
N PRO A 348 -0.74 -14.71 -9.45
CA PRO A 348 -0.72 -13.96 -10.69
C PRO A 348 -2.17 -13.66 -11.08
N ALA A 349 -2.46 -12.45 -11.58
CA ALA A 349 -3.74 -12.20 -12.24
C ALA A 349 -3.96 -13.39 -13.17
N PRO A 350 -4.95 -14.24 -12.87
CA PRO A 350 -4.88 -15.58 -13.41
C PRO A 350 -5.05 -15.44 -14.91
N ALA A 351 -4.18 -16.10 -15.69
CA ALA A 351 -4.45 -16.33 -17.10
C ALA A 351 -5.89 -16.81 -17.17
N THR A 352 -6.78 -15.99 -17.76
CA THR A 352 -8.23 -16.03 -17.52
C THR A 352 -8.73 -17.46 -17.32
N PRO A 353 -8.92 -17.93 -16.07
CA PRO A 353 -9.55 -19.20 -15.83
C PRO A 353 -10.96 -19.03 -16.38
N GLY A 354 -11.49 -20.03 -17.07
CA GLY A 354 -12.82 -19.95 -17.69
C GLY A 354 -13.82 -19.31 -16.72
N ALA A 355 -14.71 -18.45 -17.24
CA ALA A 355 -15.66 -17.74 -16.40
C ALA A 355 -16.40 -18.72 -15.48
N GLN A 356 -16.54 -18.37 -14.19
CA GLN A 356 -17.37 -19.14 -13.25
C GLN A 356 -18.80 -19.19 -13.81
N LYS A 357 -19.27 -20.39 -14.16
CA LYS A 357 -20.60 -20.56 -14.78
C LYS A 357 -21.70 -20.88 -13.78
N LEU A 358 -21.35 -21.46 -12.62
CA LEU A 358 -22.30 -22.02 -11.67
C LEU A 358 -22.07 -21.50 -10.25
N CYS A 359 -23.13 -21.45 -9.46
CA CYS A 359 -23.05 -21.11 -8.05
C CYS A 359 -22.43 -22.27 -7.24
N PRO A 360 -21.42 -22.03 -6.38
CA PRO A 360 -20.80 -23.08 -5.57
C PRO A 360 -21.70 -23.63 -4.45
N VAL A 361 -22.77 -22.90 -4.10
CA VAL A 361 -23.75 -23.30 -3.09
C VAL A 361 -24.92 -24.07 -3.71
N MET A 362 -25.45 -23.57 -4.85
CA MET A 362 -26.52 -24.21 -5.62
C MET A 362 -25.97 -24.55 -7.01
N THR A 363 -25.51 -25.78 -7.17
CA THR A 363 -24.56 -26.19 -8.22
C THR A 363 -25.14 -26.31 -9.62
N THR A 364 -26.42 -26.01 -9.78
CA THR A 364 -27.12 -25.98 -11.08
C THR A 364 -27.55 -24.57 -11.49
N ASP A 365 -27.46 -23.60 -10.58
CA ASP A 365 -27.82 -22.20 -10.85
C ASP A 365 -26.68 -21.49 -11.58
N GLU A 366 -26.99 -20.85 -12.69
CA GLU A 366 -26.04 -20.10 -13.49
C GLU A 366 -25.63 -18.79 -12.82
N ILE A 367 -24.43 -18.32 -13.18
CA ILE A 367 -23.86 -17.07 -12.73
C ILE A 367 -23.75 -16.12 -13.92
N ASP A 368 -24.41 -14.98 -13.83
CA ASP A 368 -24.08 -13.79 -14.61
C ASP A 368 -23.17 -12.87 -13.77
N PRO A 369 -21.90 -12.64 -14.14
CA PRO A 369 -21.00 -11.73 -13.42
C PRO A 369 -21.50 -10.28 -13.27
N LYS A 370 -22.46 -9.83 -14.09
CA LYS A 370 -23.07 -8.49 -14.01
C LYS A 370 -24.17 -8.39 -12.97
N GLU A 371 -24.91 -9.47 -12.74
CA GLU A 371 -26.11 -9.47 -11.88
C GLU A 371 -25.92 -10.27 -10.58
N SER A 372 -25.01 -11.24 -10.60
CA SER A 372 -24.75 -12.14 -9.47
C SER A 372 -24.02 -11.43 -8.33
N LYS A 373 -24.30 -11.87 -7.11
CA LYS A 373 -23.60 -11.40 -5.91
C LYS A 373 -22.19 -11.98 -5.90
N SER A 374 -21.29 -11.39 -5.11
CA SER A 374 -19.93 -11.93 -4.99
C SER A 374 -19.34 -11.75 -3.61
N VAL A 375 -18.44 -12.66 -3.26
CA VAL A 375 -17.59 -12.60 -2.06
C VAL A 375 -16.13 -12.73 -2.48
N LEU A 376 -15.22 -12.30 -1.62
CA LEU A 376 -13.79 -12.43 -1.84
C LEU A 376 -13.22 -13.49 -0.88
N TYR A 377 -12.55 -14.51 -1.42
CA TYR A 377 -11.87 -15.53 -0.63
C TYR A 377 -10.41 -15.66 -1.09
N LYS A 378 -9.46 -15.35 -0.19
CA LYS A 378 -8.01 -15.36 -0.49
C LYS A 378 -7.67 -14.65 -1.82
N GLY A 379 -8.29 -13.50 -2.08
CA GLY A 379 -8.09 -12.71 -3.29
C GLY A 379 -8.87 -13.17 -4.53
N VAL A 380 -9.54 -14.33 -4.48
CA VAL A 380 -10.39 -14.82 -5.58
C VAL A 380 -11.81 -14.32 -5.40
N LYS A 381 -12.34 -13.62 -6.42
CA LYS A 381 -13.75 -13.21 -6.45
C LYS A 381 -14.62 -14.40 -6.82
N ILE A 382 -15.52 -14.78 -5.93
CA ILE A 382 -16.43 -15.92 -6.09
C ILE A 382 -17.83 -15.36 -6.26
N TYR A 383 -18.53 -15.76 -7.31
CA TYR A 383 -19.90 -15.31 -7.59
C TYR A 383 -20.93 -16.28 -7.00
N LEU A 384 -22.04 -15.74 -6.52
CA LEU A 384 -23.16 -16.46 -5.91
C LEU A 384 -24.46 -15.97 -6.53
N CYS A 385 -25.39 -16.88 -6.82
CA CYS A 385 -26.63 -16.54 -7.51
C CYS A 385 -27.62 -15.69 -6.68
N CYS A 386 -27.51 -15.69 -5.33
CA CYS A 386 -28.40 -14.89 -4.47
C CYS A 386 -27.79 -14.57 -3.09
N ASP A 387 -28.43 -13.66 -2.35
CA ASP A 387 -27.98 -13.23 -1.01
C ASP A 387 -27.99 -14.36 0.03
N GLN A 388 -28.88 -15.34 -0.12
CA GLN A 388 -28.88 -16.52 0.75
C GLN A 388 -27.61 -17.37 0.56
N CYS A 389 -27.13 -17.50 -0.69
CA CYS A 389 -25.86 -18.18 -0.98
C CYS A 389 -24.67 -17.41 -0.42
N VAL A 390 -24.69 -16.07 -0.48
CA VAL A 390 -23.67 -15.22 0.16
C VAL A 390 -23.65 -15.47 1.68
N GLY A 391 -24.82 -15.47 2.32
CA GLY A 391 -24.94 -15.71 3.76
C GLY A 391 -24.47 -17.11 4.19
N LYS A 392 -24.73 -18.13 3.37
CA LYS A 392 -24.20 -19.50 3.60
C LYS A 392 -22.69 -19.57 3.39
N PHE A 393 -22.19 -18.97 2.32
CA PHE A 393 -20.75 -18.97 2.02
C PHE A 393 -19.95 -18.26 3.11
N ASN A 394 -20.38 -17.08 3.56
CA ASN A 394 -19.67 -16.34 4.63
C ASN A 394 -19.69 -17.06 5.98
N ARG A 395 -20.72 -17.89 6.23
CA ARG A 395 -20.85 -18.65 7.49
C ARG A 395 -19.88 -19.83 7.55
N ASP A 396 -19.66 -20.50 6.43
CA ASP A 396 -18.72 -21.62 6.32
C ASP A 396 -18.13 -21.70 4.91
N PRO A 397 -17.11 -20.87 4.59
CA PRO A 397 -16.55 -20.80 3.24
C PRO A 397 -15.99 -22.14 2.77
N VAL A 398 -15.34 -22.89 3.67
CA VAL A 398 -14.65 -24.16 3.38
C VAL A 398 -15.62 -25.20 2.82
N ALA A 399 -16.88 -25.19 3.28
CA ALA A 399 -17.93 -26.05 2.77
C ALA A 399 -18.39 -25.74 1.33
N TYR A 400 -17.85 -24.72 0.66
CA TYR A 400 -18.27 -24.37 -0.71
C TYR A 400 -17.10 -24.13 -1.67
N LEU A 401 -15.86 -24.25 -1.21
CA LEU A 401 -14.68 -24.16 -2.08
C LEU A 401 -14.60 -25.39 -2.99
N ASP A 402 -14.60 -25.15 -4.31
CA ASP A 402 -14.50 -26.19 -5.32
C ASP A 402 -13.87 -25.60 -6.58
N ALA A 403 -12.62 -25.99 -6.87
CA ALA A 403 -11.88 -25.47 -8.03
C ALA A 403 -12.50 -25.86 -9.38
N LYS A 404 -13.38 -26.86 -9.43
CA LYS A 404 -14.12 -27.21 -10.66
C LYS A 404 -15.25 -26.22 -10.95
N ILE A 405 -15.88 -25.69 -9.89
CA ILE A 405 -16.97 -24.71 -10.00
C ILE A 405 -16.43 -23.29 -10.00
N ILE A 406 -15.32 -23.06 -9.31
CA ILE A 406 -14.66 -21.76 -9.14
C ILE A 406 -13.27 -21.85 -9.78
N PRO A 407 -13.14 -21.61 -11.10
CA PRO A 407 -11.87 -21.74 -11.81
C PRO A 407 -10.77 -20.84 -11.25
N GLY A 408 -11.12 -19.73 -10.60
CA GLY A 408 -10.17 -18.85 -9.90
C GLY A 408 -9.46 -19.50 -8.71
N LEU A 409 -9.93 -20.65 -8.20
CA LEU A 409 -9.25 -21.42 -7.15
C LEU A 409 -8.27 -22.47 -7.71
N ALA A 410 -8.15 -22.60 -9.04
CA ALA A 410 -7.22 -23.56 -9.65
C ALA A 410 -5.78 -23.28 -9.21
N GLY A 411 -5.10 -24.30 -8.68
CA GLY A 411 -3.73 -24.18 -8.15
C GLY A 411 -3.63 -23.65 -6.73
N ILE A 412 -4.75 -23.33 -6.06
CA ILE A 412 -4.78 -22.96 -4.64
C ILE A 412 -5.00 -24.21 -3.79
N GLU A 413 -4.15 -24.41 -2.77
CA GLU A 413 -4.37 -25.46 -1.77
C GLU A 413 -5.63 -25.14 -0.95
N LEU A 414 -6.65 -25.99 -1.09
CA LEU A 414 -7.95 -25.82 -0.43
C LEU A 414 -7.98 -26.55 0.92
N PRO A 415 -8.48 -25.91 2.00
CA PRO A 415 -8.64 -26.56 3.28
C PRO A 415 -9.63 -27.73 3.19
N LYS A 416 -9.40 -28.78 3.98
CA LYS A 416 -10.29 -29.94 4.05
C LYS A 416 -11.62 -29.56 4.71
N ARG A 417 -12.72 -30.06 4.17
CA ARG A 417 -14.07 -29.90 4.74
C ARG A 417 -14.21 -30.65 6.07
N ASP A 418 -15.05 -30.09 6.95
CA ASP A 418 -15.43 -30.69 8.24
C ASP A 418 -16.27 -31.98 8.09
N ILE A 419 -16.99 -32.11 6.97
CA ILE A 419 -17.90 -33.22 6.71
C ILE A 419 -17.69 -33.80 5.31
N GLU A 420 -17.81 -35.12 5.20
CA GLU A 420 -17.76 -35.85 3.92
C GLU A 420 -19.02 -35.64 3.08
N GLN A 421 -20.18 -35.45 3.73
CA GLN A 421 -21.42 -35.15 3.04
C GLN A 421 -21.30 -33.84 2.25
N MET A 422 -21.45 -33.94 0.93
CA MET A 422 -21.35 -32.79 0.03
C MET A 422 -22.70 -32.11 -0.21
N TYR A 423 -23.75 -32.90 -0.44
CA TYR A 423 -25.04 -32.42 -0.91
C TYR A 423 -26.19 -32.73 0.07
N CYS A 424 -27.25 -31.94 -0.03
CA CYS A 424 -28.50 -32.23 0.67
C CYS A 424 -29.16 -33.47 0.05
N PRO A 425 -29.58 -34.48 0.83
CA PRO A 425 -30.21 -35.70 0.30
C PRO A 425 -31.58 -35.45 -0.35
N VAL A 426 -32.25 -34.34 0.01
CA VAL A 426 -33.54 -33.93 -0.56
C VAL A 426 -33.36 -32.98 -1.75
N LEU A 427 -32.36 -32.10 -1.72
CA LEU A 427 -32.05 -31.12 -2.77
C LEU A 427 -30.64 -31.38 -3.29
N LYS A 428 -30.52 -32.36 -4.18
CA LYS A 428 -29.23 -32.97 -4.57
C LYS A 428 -28.27 -32.01 -5.30
N ASP A 429 -28.78 -30.89 -5.79
CA ASP A 429 -28.04 -29.77 -6.41
C ASP A 429 -27.41 -28.81 -5.40
N ARG A 430 -27.78 -28.89 -4.11
CA ARG A 430 -27.38 -27.90 -3.10
C ARG A 430 -26.35 -28.48 -2.15
N LYS A 431 -25.19 -27.80 -2.05
CA LYS A 431 -24.15 -28.16 -1.09
C LYS A 431 -24.57 -27.83 0.33
N VAL A 432 -24.09 -28.63 1.28
CA VAL A 432 -24.35 -28.46 2.71
C VAL A 432 -23.05 -28.31 3.49
N SER A 433 -23.15 -27.73 4.68
CA SER A 433 -22.06 -27.46 5.60
C SER A 433 -22.30 -28.10 6.98
N SER A 434 -21.26 -28.15 7.82
CA SER A 434 -21.40 -28.62 9.21
C SER A 434 -22.25 -27.68 10.09
N LYS A 435 -22.54 -26.48 9.57
CA LYS A 435 -23.33 -25.40 10.22
C LYS A 435 -24.79 -25.35 9.77
N ASP A 436 -25.20 -26.29 8.92
CA ASP A 436 -26.57 -26.38 8.43
C ASP A 436 -27.45 -27.26 9.33
N PRO A 437 -28.80 -27.15 9.22
CA PRO A 437 -29.72 -28.01 9.94
C PRO A 437 -29.39 -29.49 9.75
N PHE A 438 -29.51 -30.29 10.81
CA PHE A 438 -29.18 -31.72 10.76
C PHE A 438 -30.20 -32.57 11.54
N THR A 439 -30.22 -33.87 11.26
CA THR A 439 -30.93 -34.88 12.06
C THR A 439 -30.06 -36.11 12.26
N MET A 440 -30.40 -36.96 13.23
CA MET A 440 -29.71 -38.24 13.45
C MET A 440 -30.43 -39.34 12.67
N TYR A 441 -29.71 -40.10 11.86
CA TYR A 441 -30.26 -41.23 11.13
C TYR A 441 -29.23 -42.36 11.09
N LYS A 442 -29.65 -43.58 11.50
CA LYS A 442 -28.78 -44.77 11.60
C LYS A 442 -27.45 -44.48 12.34
N GLY A 443 -27.53 -43.69 13.41
CA GLY A 443 -26.39 -43.37 14.29
C GLY A 443 -25.47 -42.24 13.80
N VAL A 444 -25.74 -41.62 12.65
CA VAL A 444 -24.90 -40.54 12.09
C VAL A 444 -25.68 -39.24 11.88
N LYS A 445 -24.98 -38.10 11.85
CA LYS A 445 -25.57 -36.80 11.49
C LYS A 445 -25.75 -36.71 9.98
N VAL A 446 -26.96 -36.33 9.57
CA VAL A 446 -27.30 -36.00 8.18
C VAL A 446 -27.64 -34.52 8.11
N TYR A 447 -26.95 -33.77 7.25
CA TYR A 447 -27.09 -32.31 7.12
C TYR A 447 -28.00 -31.93 5.94
N PHE A 448 -28.69 -30.80 6.02
CA PHE A 448 -29.71 -30.39 5.06
C PHE A 448 -29.57 -28.93 4.67
N TYR A 449 -29.87 -28.60 3.41
CA TYR A 449 -29.76 -27.22 2.92
C TYR A 449 -30.63 -26.23 3.73
N ASN A 450 -31.80 -26.68 4.19
CA ASN A 450 -32.73 -25.93 5.02
C ASN A 450 -33.60 -26.88 5.89
N ASP A 451 -34.29 -26.32 6.87
CA ASP A 451 -35.16 -27.09 7.78
C ASP A 451 -36.30 -27.83 7.07
N LEU A 452 -36.85 -27.27 5.99
CA LEU A 452 -37.89 -27.95 5.21
C LEU A 452 -37.38 -29.26 4.61
N SER A 453 -36.13 -29.29 4.13
CA SER A 453 -35.49 -30.50 3.62
C SER A 453 -35.26 -31.52 4.73
N ARG A 454 -34.83 -31.07 5.91
CA ARG A 454 -34.69 -31.93 7.10
C ARG A 454 -36.02 -32.60 7.45
N GLN A 455 -37.10 -31.80 7.55
CA GLN A 455 -38.44 -32.31 7.89
C GLN A 455 -38.98 -33.30 6.85
N ARG A 456 -38.70 -33.09 5.55
CA ARG A 456 -39.07 -34.04 4.49
C ARG A 456 -38.33 -35.36 4.63
N PHE A 457 -37.05 -35.32 4.96
CA PHE A 457 -36.24 -36.51 5.21
C PHE A 457 -36.75 -37.29 6.42
N GLU A 458 -37.05 -36.60 7.53
CA GLU A 458 -37.55 -37.24 8.76
C GLU A 458 -38.87 -38.00 8.56
N LYS A 459 -39.72 -37.56 7.61
CA LYS A 459 -40.98 -38.23 7.26
C LYS A 459 -40.79 -39.50 6.42
N GLU A 460 -39.84 -39.49 5.49
CA GLU A 460 -39.61 -40.59 4.53
C GLU A 460 -38.10 -40.87 4.36
N PRO A 461 -37.38 -41.28 5.42
CA PRO A 461 -35.92 -41.32 5.38
C PRO A 461 -35.36 -42.31 4.36
N GLU A 462 -35.99 -43.48 4.21
CA GLU A 462 -35.56 -44.52 3.25
C GLU A 462 -35.65 -44.05 1.78
N ARG A 463 -36.51 -43.06 1.48
CA ARG A 463 -36.62 -42.48 0.13
C ARG A 463 -35.41 -41.64 -0.25
N TYR A 464 -34.78 -40.98 0.72
CA TYR A 464 -33.73 -39.99 0.48
C TYR A 464 -32.34 -40.47 0.95
N ALA A 465 -32.26 -41.56 1.70
CA ALA A 465 -31.02 -42.12 2.25
C ALA A 465 -30.14 -42.82 1.19
N ASP A 466 -29.82 -42.10 0.13
CA ASP A 466 -28.96 -42.51 -0.97
C ASP A 466 -27.49 -42.57 -0.51
N PRO A 467 -26.85 -43.75 -0.48
CA PRO A 467 -25.46 -43.89 -0.04
C PRO A 467 -24.46 -43.08 -0.88
N ALA A 468 -24.79 -42.71 -2.12
CA ALA A 468 -23.94 -41.85 -2.95
C ALA A 468 -23.92 -40.40 -2.46
N ILE A 469 -24.99 -39.95 -1.77
CA ILE A 469 -25.11 -38.61 -1.20
C ILE A 469 -24.72 -38.60 0.28
N LEU A 470 -24.94 -39.71 0.99
CA LEU A 470 -24.67 -39.88 2.42
C LEU A 470 -23.53 -40.89 2.64
N PRO A 471 -22.27 -40.54 2.32
CA PRO A 471 -21.13 -41.44 2.44
C PRO A 471 -20.86 -41.90 3.88
N GLN A 472 -21.36 -41.16 4.87
CA GLN A 472 -21.22 -41.47 6.28
C GLN A 472 -22.13 -42.62 6.76
N LEU A 473 -23.07 -43.09 5.93
CA LEU A 473 -23.92 -44.21 6.33
C LEU A 473 -23.11 -45.51 6.40
N PRO A 474 -23.43 -46.41 7.36
CA PRO A 474 -22.82 -47.73 7.39
C PRO A 474 -23.00 -48.43 6.04
N LYS A 475 -21.89 -48.87 5.44
CA LYS A 475 -21.95 -49.73 4.25
C LYS A 475 -22.64 -51.03 4.66
N LYS A 476 -23.66 -51.44 3.90
CA LYS A 476 -24.37 -52.70 4.10
C LYS A 476 -23.45 -53.90 3.91
#